data_AF-A0A6L8G7G2-F1
#
_entry.id   AF-A0A6L8G7G2-F1
#
_cell.length_a   1.000
_cell.length_b   1.000
_cell.length_c   1.000
_cell.angle_alpha   90.00
_cell.angle_beta   90.00
_cell.angle_gamma   90.00
#
_symmetry.space_group_name_H-M   'P 1'
#
loop_
_entity.id
_entity.type
_entity.pdbx_description
1 polymer ?
#
loop_
_entity_poly.entity_id
_entity_poly.type
_entity_poly.pdbx_seq_one_letter_code
_entity_poly.pdbx_strand_id
1 'polypeptide(L)'
;MLEGLLIGLQTALSVQNLLMVIGGCLIGTFIGMLPGLGPMSIIAIMIPVAISMGDPSAALILLAGVYYGAIFGGSTSSILLNAPGVAGTVASSFDGYPMARQGKAGKALTVAAIASFAGGTIGALLLMIFAPALSSVALLFHSAEYFALMVVGLSAIAAFAGTGQVAKALVMTLLGLIMATVGEGALFNLPRFTMGIMDLQSGFGFITLAMAMFALPEALFLVLKPRDLQGDDGKIKELRITGKEAKAIAPVIGRQSLQGFFIGVLPGAGATIASFLGYAVERNIAPKKEQDEFGKGSVMGLAAPETANNAACTGSFVPLLTLGIP
;
A
#
# COMPACT_ATOMS: atom_id res chain seq x y z
N MET A 1 10.98 21.96 14.05
CA MET A 1 11.25 20.66 13.40
C MET A 1 11.84 19.64 14.37
N LEU A 2 13.00 19.90 15.00
CA LEU A 2 13.63 18.96 15.94
C LEU A 2 12.74 18.59 17.13
N GLU A 3 12.02 19.56 17.71
CA GLU A 3 11.07 19.32 18.81
C GLU A 3 9.91 18.41 18.39
N GLY A 4 9.33 18.64 17.20
CA GLY A 4 8.28 17.77 16.65
C GLY A 4 8.76 16.34 16.37
N LEU A 5 10.00 16.18 15.88
CA LEU A 5 10.61 14.86 15.72
C LEU A 5 10.80 14.15 17.06
N LEU A 6 11.19 14.89 18.09
CA LEU A 6 11.40 14.35 19.43
C LEU A 6 10.08 13.91 20.08
N ILE A 7 9.02 14.71 19.92
CA ILE A 7 7.66 14.34 20.34
C ILE A 7 7.20 13.08 19.60
N GLY A 8 7.34 13.03 18.27
CA GLY A 8 6.96 11.87 17.47
C GLY A 8 7.72 10.59 17.88
N LEU A 9 9.03 10.69 18.13
CA LEU A 9 9.83 9.57 18.62
C LEU A 9 9.40 9.10 20.01
N GLN A 10 9.12 10.03 20.94
CA GLN A 10 8.62 9.69 22.27
C GLN A 10 7.26 8.99 22.20
N THR A 11 6.35 9.47 21.35
CA THR A 11 5.06 8.84 21.11
C THR A 11 5.24 7.44 20.52
N ALA A 12 6.07 7.28 19.48
CA ALA A 12 6.28 6.00 18.82
C ALA A 12 6.95 4.95 19.72
N LEU A 13 7.86 5.37 20.61
CA LEU A 13 8.59 4.49 21.53
C LEU A 13 7.82 4.19 22.82
N SER A 14 6.60 4.71 23.00
CA SER A 14 5.77 4.33 24.12
C SER A 14 5.46 2.83 24.05
N VAL A 15 5.44 2.15 25.21
CA VAL A 15 5.19 0.70 25.27
C VAL A 15 3.85 0.35 24.63
N GLN A 16 2.83 1.17 24.85
CA GLN A 16 1.52 1.02 24.24
C GLN A 16 1.61 1.07 22.71
N ASN A 17 2.28 2.07 22.14
CA ASN A 17 2.36 2.23 20.68
C ASN A 17 3.25 1.18 20.02
N LEU A 18 4.29 0.71 20.70
CA LEU A 18 5.08 -0.45 20.26
C LEU A 18 4.22 -1.73 20.18
N LEU A 19 3.36 -1.98 21.17
CA LEU A 19 2.44 -3.11 21.12
C LEU A 19 1.40 -2.95 20.00
N MET A 20 0.90 -1.73 19.78
CA MET A 20 -0.04 -1.45 18.70
C MET A 20 0.58 -1.66 17.32
N VAL A 21 1.80 -1.17 17.07
CA VAL A 21 2.46 -1.39 15.77
C VAL A 21 2.82 -2.85 15.57
N ILE A 22 3.28 -3.57 16.61
CA ILE A 22 3.57 -5.01 16.50
C ILE A 22 2.29 -5.78 16.21
N GLY A 23 1.22 -5.54 16.95
CA GLY A 23 -0.08 -6.16 16.73
C GLY A 23 -0.63 -5.87 15.34
N GLY A 24 -0.58 -4.60 14.91
CA GLY A 24 -0.98 -4.17 13.58
C GLY A 24 -0.17 -4.85 12.48
N CYS A 25 1.15 -4.86 12.58
CA CYS A 25 2.05 -5.54 11.64
C CYS A 25 1.76 -7.03 11.54
N LEU A 26 1.52 -7.72 12.67
CA LEU A 26 1.19 -9.14 12.68
C LEU A 26 -0.15 -9.41 11.99
N ILE A 27 -1.21 -8.69 12.39
CA ILE A 27 -2.55 -8.82 11.80
C ILE A 27 -2.48 -8.53 10.30
N GLY A 28 -1.85 -7.43 9.91
CA GLY A 28 -1.62 -7.05 8.53
C GLY A 28 -0.91 -8.14 7.76
N THR A 29 0.21 -8.66 8.27
CA THR A 29 1.00 -9.70 7.60
C THR A 29 0.21 -10.99 7.42
N PHE A 30 -0.46 -11.48 8.47
CA PHE A 30 -1.25 -12.70 8.40
C PHE A 30 -2.38 -12.60 7.38
N ILE A 31 -3.08 -11.47 7.35
CA ILE A 31 -4.22 -11.28 6.46
C ILE A 31 -3.75 -10.98 5.04
N GLY A 32 -2.66 -10.23 4.87
CA GLY A 32 -2.05 -9.98 3.55
C GLY A 32 -1.51 -11.25 2.90
N MET A 33 -1.11 -12.26 3.69
CA MET A 33 -0.73 -13.57 3.15
C MET A 33 -1.92 -14.33 2.54
N LEU A 34 -3.16 -13.98 2.84
CA LEU A 34 -4.33 -14.62 2.25
C LEU A 34 -4.54 -14.11 0.82
N PRO A 35 -4.48 -14.97 -0.20
CA PRO A 35 -4.67 -14.54 -1.59
C PRO A 35 -6.03 -13.86 -1.78
N GLY A 36 -6.04 -12.68 -2.40
CA GLY A 36 -7.23 -11.88 -2.64
C GLY A 36 -7.52 -10.84 -1.55
N LEU A 37 -7.05 -11.04 -0.31
CA LEU A 37 -7.25 -10.06 0.75
C LEU A 37 -6.16 -8.98 0.71
N GLY A 38 -6.53 -7.83 0.16
CA GLY A 38 -5.65 -6.65 0.08
C GLY A 38 -5.64 -5.77 1.34
N PRO A 39 -4.70 -4.81 1.43
CA PRO A 39 -4.61 -3.81 2.49
C PRO A 39 -5.90 -3.02 2.68
N MET A 40 -6.63 -2.73 1.59
CA MET A 40 -7.90 -2.00 1.66
C MET A 40 -8.95 -2.75 2.48
N SER A 41 -9.09 -4.06 2.26
CA SER A 41 -10.06 -4.89 2.97
C SER A 41 -9.74 -4.97 4.46
N ILE A 42 -8.47 -5.16 4.84
CA ILE A 42 -8.10 -5.23 6.25
C ILE A 42 -8.12 -3.86 6.95
N ILE A 43 -7.71 -2.78 6.28
CA ILE A 43 -7.82 -1.43 6.83
C ILE A 43 -9.28 -1.10 7.11
N ALA A 44 -10.17 -1.44 6.18
CA ALA A 44 -11.60 -1.25 6.39
C ALA A 44 -12.11 -2.02 7.63
N ILE A 45 -11.63 -3.24 7.88
CA ILE A 45 -12.01 -4.05 9.06
C ILE A 45 -11.42 -3.44 10.34
N MET A 46 -10.23 -2.84 10.25
CA MET A 46 -9.48 -2.32 11.39
C MET A 46 -9.87 -0.88 11.77
N ILE A 47 -10.48 -0.09 10.89
CA ILE A 47 -10.92 1.27 11.20
C ILE A 47 -11.86 1.33 12.43
N PRO A 48 -12.91 0.49 12.55
CA PRO A 48 -13.75 0.45 13.75
C PRO A 48 -12.95 0.22 15.04
N VAL A 49 -12.00 -0.73 14.98
CA VAL A 49 -11.12 -1.06 16.11
C VAL A 49 -10.27 0.17 16.45
N ALA A 50 -9.65 0.80 15.46
CA ALA A 50 -8.82 1.98 15.63
C ALA A 50 -9.59 3.16 16.24
N ILE A 51 -10.81 3.43 15.79
CA ILE A 51 -11.66 4.50 16.33
C ILE A 51 -12.06 4.21 17.78
N SER A 52 -12.34 2.95 18.12
CA SER A 52 -12.73 2.55 19.48
C SER A 52 -11.63 2.74 20.53
N MET A 53 -10.36 2.89 20.10
CA MET A 53 -9.22 3.06 21.00
C MET A 53 -9.14 4.45 21.63
N GLY A 54 -9.78 5.46 21.06
CA GLY A 54 -9.84 6.83 21.60
C GLY A 54 -8.56 7.66 21.49
N ASP A 55 -7.36 7.04 21.45
CA ASP A 55 -6.09 7.73 21.18
C ASP A 55 -5.78 7.76 19.66
N PRO A 56 -5.79 8.95 19.02
CA PRO A 56 -5.48 9.09 17.60
C PRO A 56 -4.08 8.60 17.22
N SER A 57 -3.10 8.74 18.13
CA SER A 57 -1.73 8.33 17.85
C SER A 57 -1.62 6.81 17.76
N ALA A 58 -2.16 6.11 18.75
CA ALA A 58 -2.23 4.66 18.76
C ALA A 58 -3.04 4.10 17.58
N ALA A 59 -4.15 4.75 17.21
CA ALA A 59 -4.97 4.37 16.06
C ALA A 59 -4.20 4.47 14.74
N LEU A 60 -3.51 5.59 14.49
CA LEU A 60 -2.70 5.78 13.28
C LEU A 60 -1.52 4.80 13.23
N ILE A 61 -0.87 4.55 14.36
CA ILE A 61 0.26 3.60 14.46
C ILE A 61 -0.21 2.16 14.18
N LEU A 62 -1.36 1.77 14.73
CA LEU A 62 -1.99 0.47 14.47
C LEU A 62 -2.31 0.32 12.97
N LEU A 63 -3.02 1.29 12.38
CA LEU A 63 -3.42 1.24 10.98
C LEU A 63 -2.23 1.28 10.04
N ALA A 64 -1.18 2.06 10.35
CA ALA A 64 0.07 2.02 9.61
C ALA A 64 0.71 0.62 9.70
N GLY A 65 0.81 0.03 10.89
CA GLY A 65 1.31 -1.33 11.05
C GLY A 65 0.53 -2.36 10.22
N VAL A 66 -0.81 -2.29 10.25
CA VAL A 66 -1.70 -3.13 9.44
C VAL A 66 -1.44 -2.94 7.95
N TYR A 67 -1.34 -1.69 7.48
CA TYR A 67 -1.13 -1.38 6.07
C TYR A 67 0.21 -1.93 5.55
N TYR A 68 1.32 -1.63 6.24
CA TYR A 68 2.64 -2.16 5.85
C TYR A 68 2.71 -3.67 5.96
N GLY A 69 2.17 -4.23 7.04
CA GLY A 69 2.10 -5.68 7.24
C GLY A 69 1.34 -6.35 6.09
N ALA A 70 0.19 -5.80 5.69
CA ALA A 70 -0.62 -6.35 4.60
C ALA A 70 0.08 -6.28 3.24
N ILE A 71 0.77 -5.17 2.96
CA ILE A 71 1.56 -4.99 1.74
C ILE A 71 2.66 -6.06 1.65
N PHE A 72 3.43 -6.26 2.71
CA PHE A 72 4.47 -7.27 2.77
C PHE A 72 3.92 -8.71 2.78
N GLY A 73 2.83 -8.94 3.51
CA GLY A 73 2.13 -10.22 3.55
C GLY A 73 1.69 -10.67 2.15
N GLY A 74 1.18 -9.73 1.34
CA GLY A 74 0.79 -9.98 -0.06
C GLY A 74 1.94 -10.45 -0.95
N SER A 75 3.18 -10.05 -0.65
CA SER A 75 4.36 -10.52 -1.37
C SER A 75 4.61 -12.01 -1.12
N THR A 76 4.33 -12.50 0.09
CA THR A 76 4.52 -13.92 0.44
C THR A 76 3.62 -14.84 -0.38
N SER A 77 2.33 -14.51 -0.52
CA SER A 77 1.40 -15.27 -1.36
C SER A 77 1.74 -15.17 -2.85
N SER A 78 2.22 -14.00 -3.30
CA SER A 78 2.69 -13.79 -4.67
C SER A 78 3.93 -14.63 -5.00
N ILE A 79 4.89 -14.72 -4.07
CA ILE A 79 6.15 -15.46 -4.22
C ILE A 79 5.91 -16.97 -4.15
N LEU A 80 5.13 -17.45 -3.19
CA LEU A 80 4.99 -18.89 -2.96
C LEU A 80 3.94 -19.55 -3.86
N LEU A 81 2.84 -18.84 -4.13
CA LEU A 81 1.65 -19.43 -4.74
C LEU A 81 1.29 -18.82 -6.10
N ASN A 82 2.05 -17.82 -6.58
CA ASN A 82 1.71 -17.04 -7.78
C ASN A 82 0.27 -16.48 -7.74
N ALA A 83 -0.21 -16.16 -6.53
CA ALA A 83 -1.58 -15.76 -6.28
C ALA A 83 -1.60 -14.37 -5.62
N PRO A 84 -1.22 -13.30 -6.36
CA PRO A 84 -1.14 -11.96 -5.79
C PRO A 84 -2.50 -11.51 -5.26
N GLY A 85 -2.50 -11.06 -3.99
CA GLY A 85 -3.67 -10.45 -3.35
C GLY A 85 -3.84 -8.95 -3.66
N VAL A 86 -2.78 -8.31 -4.17
CA VAL A 86 -2.81 -6.92 -4.61
C VAL A 86 -2.04 -6.74 -5.90
N ALA A 87 -2.44 -5.74 -6.69
CA ALA A 87 -1.76 -5.40 -7.93
C ALA A 87 -0.29 -5.01 -7.73
N GLY A 88 0.06 -4.41 -6.57
CA GLY A 88 1.43 -4.03 -6.21
C GLY A 88 2.41 -5.18 -6.07
N THR A 89 1.96 -6.40 -5.77
CA THR A 89 2.83 -7.57 -5.58
C THR A 89 2.85 -8.50 -6.80
N VAL A 90 2.11 -8.15 -7.86
CA VAL A 90 2.13 -8.89 -9.13
C VAL A 90 3.53 -8.89 -9.72
N ALA A 91 4.22 -7.74 -9.76
CA ALA A 91 5.58 -7.68 -10.30
C ALA A 91 6.58 -8.51 -9.47
N SER A 92 6.35 -8.63 -8.16
CA SER A 92 7.14 -9.50 -7.28
C SER A 92 7.00 -10.98 -7.65
N SER A 93 5.83 -11.41 -8.15
CA SER A 93 5.62 -12.79 -8.61
C SER A 93 6.46 -13.15 -9.83
N PHE A 94 6.84 -12.17 -10.67
CA PHE A 94 7.58 -12.42 -11.91
C PHE A 94 8.91 -13.12 -11.67
N ASP A 95 9.62 -12.77 -10.59
CA ASP A 95 10.88 -13.42 -10.22
C ASP A 95 10.75 -14.22 -8.92
N GLY A 96 9.92 -13.79 -7.97
CA GLY A 96 9.71 -14.50 -6.72
C GLY A 96 9.16 -15.92 -6.90
N TYR A 97 8.15 -16.09 -7.76
CA TYR A 97 7.56 -17.41 -7.98
C TYR A 97 8.51 -18.38 -8.71
N PRO A 98 9.22 -17.98 -9.77
CA PRO A 98 10.29 -18.81 -10.34
C PRO A 98 11.37 -19.20 -9.33
N MET A 99 11.79 -18.29 -8.42
CA MET A 99 12.74 -18.64 -7.36
C MET A 99 12.18 -19.71 -6.42
N ALA A 100 10.91 -19.57 -6.02
CA ALA A 100 10.24 -20.57 -5.18
C ALA A 100 10.17 -21.93 -5.88
N ARG A 101 9.80 -21.96 -7.16
CA ARG A 101 9.76 -23.18 -8.02
C ARG A 101 11.13 -23.83 -8.20
N GLN A 102 12.22 -23.08 -8.08
CA GLN A 102 13.60 -23.59 -8.10
C GLN A 102 14.07 -24.14 -6.73
N GLY A 103 13.19 -24.24 -5.74
CA GLY A 103 13.54 -24.64 -4.38
C GLY A 103 14.23 -23.55 -3.55
N LYS A 104 14.25 -22.29 -4.05
CA LYS A 104 14.88 -21.13 -3.38
C LYS A 104 13.84 -20.24 -2.68
N ALA A 105 12.73 -20.81 -2.24
CA ALA A 105 11.62 -20.08 -1.61
C ALA A 105 12.09 -19.28 -0.37
N GLY A 106 12.92 -19.87 0.49
CA GLY A 106 13.45 -19.18 1.67
C GLY A 106 14.26 -17.94 1.29
N LYS A 107 15.14 -18.07 0.29
CA LYS A 107 15.91 -16.95 -0.25
C LYS A 107 15.02 -15.87 -0.85
N ALA A 108 14.00 -16.23 -1.63
CA ALA A 108 13.08 -15.27 -2.23
C ALA A 108 12.36 -14.45 -1.15
N LEU A 109 11.82 -15.11 -0.11
CA LEU A 109 11.19 -14.44 1.02
C LEU A 109 12.16 -13.53 1.77
N THR A 110 13.41 -13.95 1.98
CA THR A 110 14.44 -13.12 2.61
C THR A 110 14.76 -11.87 1.78
N VAL A 111 14.89 -12.01 0.46
CA VAL A 111 15.14 -10.88 -0.44
C VAL A 111 13.96 -9.90 -0.40
N ALA A 112 12.72 -10.41 -0.47
CA ALA A 112 11.53 -9.60 -0.37
C ALA A 112 11.45 -8.86 0.97
N ALA A 113 11.73 -9.53 2.09
CA ALA A 113 11.73 -8.92 3.42
C ALA A 113 12.77 -7.81 3.55
N ILE A 114 14.00 -8.03 3.07
CA ILE A 114 15.07 -7.02 3.11
C ILE A 114 14.71 -5.83 2.22
N ALA A 115 14.25 -6.09 0.99
CA ALA A 115 13.88 -5.06 0.03
C ALA A 115 12.69 -4.22 0.51
N SER A 116 11.67 -4.86 1.07
CA SER A 116 10.50 -4.24 1.67
C SER A 116 10.88 -3.39 2.89
N PHE A 117 11.63 -3.95 3.84
CA PHE A 117 12.09 -3.25 5.03
C PHE A 117 12.94 -2.03 4.69
N ALA A 118 13.91 -2.18 3.78
CA ALA A 118 14.79 -1.08 3.40
C ALA A 118 14.03 0.01 2.61
N GLY A 119 13.17 -0.38 1.68
CA GLY A 119 12.31 0.56 0.93
C GLY A 119 11.36 1.34 1.84
N GLY A 120 10.69 0.65 2.77
CA GLY A 120 9.83 1.27 3.77
C GLY A 120 10.58 2.20 4.70
N THR A 121 11.77 1.80 5.18
CA THR A 121 12.62 2.60 6.08
C THR A 121 13.12 3.86 5.38
N ILE A 122 13.69 3.74 4.17
CA ILE A 122 14.13 4.91 3.40
C ILE A 122 12.93 5.81 3.09
N GLY A 123 11.80 5.23 2.70
CA GLY A 123 10.55 5.97 2.51
C GLY A 123 10.12 6.74 3.77
N ALA A 124 10.28 6.15 4.97
CA ALA A 124 9.92 6.82 6.23
C ALA A 124 10.86 7.97 6.57
N LEU A 125 12.16 7.81 6.29
CA LEU A 125 13.13 8.91 6.37
C LEU A 125 12.76 10.05 5.41
N LEU A 126 12.40 9.71 4.17
CA LEU A 126 11.96 10.70 3.18
C LEU A 126 10.64 11.37 3.61
N LEU A 127 9.68 10.62 4.14
CA LEU A 127 8.44 11.16 4.69
C LEU A 127 8.71 12.21 5.78
N MET A 128 9.61 11.91 6.73
CA MET A 128 9.99 12.88 7.78
C MET A 128 10.61 14.17 7.23
N ILE A 129 11.27 14.12 6.07
CA ILE A 129 11.88 15.27 5.42
C ILE A 129 10.86 16.04 4.55
N PHE A 130 10.07 15.33 3.76
CA PHE A 130 9.17 15.91 2.76
C PHE A 130 7.81 16.30 3.32
N ALA A 131 7.29 15.63 4.37
CA ALA A 131 6.00 16.00 4.95
C ALA A 131 5.97 17.46 5.45
N PRO A 132 6.97 17.95 6.23
CA PRO A 132 6.99 19.35 6.63
C PRO A 132 7.05 20.33 5.45
N ALA A 133 7.80 19.98 4.41
CA ALA A 133 7.92 20.80 3.20
C ALA A 133 6.61 20.84 2.41
N LEU A 134 5.86 19.72 2.33
CA LEU A 134 4.58 19.71 1.66
C LEU A 134 3.47 20.36 2.50
N SER A 135 3.52 20.23 3.83
CA SER A 135 2.60 20.93 4.74
C SER A 135 2.70 22.45 4.65
N SER A 136 3.89 23.02 4.41
CA SER A 136 4.00 24.48 4.21
C SER A 136 3.38 24.93 2.88
N VAL A 137 3.47 24.09 1.84
CA VAL A 137 2.80 24.31 0.56
C VAL A 137 1.28 24.14 0.70
N ALA A 138 0.82 23.19 1.51
CA ALA A 138 -0.61 22.96 1.80
C ALA A 138 -1.31 24.22 2.36
N LEU A 139 -0.60 25.03 3.14
CA LEU A 139 -1.12 26.31 3.68
C LEU A 139 -1.36 27.36 2.59
N LEU A 140 -0.74 27.22 1.42
CA LEU A 140 -0.94 28.12 0.28
C LEU A 140 -2.13 27.71 -0.58
N PHE A 141 -2.68 26.51 -0.39
CA PHE A 141 -3.78 26.01 -1.19
C PHE A 141 -5.08 26.67 -0.73
N HIS A 142 -5.77 27.32 -1.68
CA HIS A 142 -7.10 27.84 -1.48
C HIS A 142 -8.09 26.95 -2.24
N SER A 143 -9.36 27.37 -2.32
CA SER A 143 -10.43 26.56 -2.91
C SER A 143 -10.13 26.12 -4.35
N ALA A 144 -9.45 26.95 -5.15
CA ALA A 144 -9.12 26.63 -6.54
C ALA A 144 -8.05 25.53 -6.65
N GLU A 145 -6.99 25.62 -5.84
CA GLU A 145 -5.90 24.65 -5.83
C GLU A 145 -6.35 23.30 -5.26
N TYR A 146 -7.15 23.32 -4.17
CA TYR A 146 -7.79 22.11 -3.65
C TYR A 146 -8.72 21.48 -4.70
N PHE A 147 -9.54 22.28 -5.40
CA PHE A 147 -10.39 21.75 -6.47
C PHE A 147 -9.58 21.13 -7.61
N ALA A 148 -8.56 21.81 -8.10
CA ALA A 148 -7.70 21.30 -9.16
C ALA A 148 -6.99 20.01 -8.74
N LEU A 149 -6.47 19.95 -7.51
CA LEU A 149 -5.80 18.77 -6.98
C LEU A 149 -6.76 17.59 -6.85
N MET A 150 -7.99 17.82 -6.39
CA MET A 150 -9.02 16.79 -6.33
C MET A 150 -9.39 16.30 -7.74
N VAL A 151 -9.54 17.19 -8.73
CA VAL A 151 -9.77 16.79 -10.13
C VAL A 151 -8.62 15.92 -10.65
N VAL A 152 -7.37 16.28 -10.36
CA VAL A 152 -6.20 15.47 -10.76
C VAL A 152 -6.21 14.11 -10.07
N GLY A 153 -6.41 14.04 -8.75
CA GLY A 153 -6.45 12.80 -8.00
C GLY A 153 -7.59 11.87 -8.45
N LEU A 154 -8.78 12.41 -8.69
CA LEU A 154 -9.93 11.65 -9.18
C LEU A 154 -9.74 11.21 -10.64
N SER A 155 -9.07 12.02 -11.47
CA SER A 155 -8.72 11.67 -12.85
C SER A 155 -7.66 10.56 -12.90
N ALA A 156 -6.75 10.52 -11.93
CA ALA A 156 -5.75 9.45 -11.82
C ALA A 156 -6.42 8.07 -11.68
N ILE A 157 -7.52 7.96 -10.94
CA ILE A 157 -8.31 6.72 -10.83
C ILE A 157 -8.72 6.20 -12.22
N ALA A 158 -9.16 7.10 -13.11
CA ALA A 158 -9.55 6.75 -14.46
C ALA A 158 -8.34 6.43 -15.36
N ALA A 159 -7.25 7.19 -15.23
CA ALA A 159 -6.01 6.94 -15.97
C ALA A 159 -5.42 5.55 -15.67
N PHE A 160 -5.65 5.03 -14.47
CA PHE A 160 -5.08 3.76 -14.01
C PHE A 160 -6.07 2.58 -13.94
N ALA A 161 -7.29 2.76 -14.46
CA ALA A 161 -8.31 1.70 -14.52
C ALA A 161 -7.95 0.52 -15.44
N GLY A 162 -6.90 0.66 -16.26
CA GLY A 162 -6.52 -0.31 -17.29
C GLY A 162 -7.19 -0.05 -18.64
N THR A 163 -6.62 -0.63 -19.70
CA THR A 163 -7.08 -0.42 -21.08
C THR A 163 -8.54 -0.84 -21.23
N GLY A 164 -9.38 0.06 -21.76
CA GLY A 164 -10.81 -0.17 -21.98
C GLY A 164 -11.71 -0.01 -20.76
N GLN A 165 -11.17 0.24 -19.56
CA GLN A 165 -11.98 0.40 -18.32
C GLN A 165 -12.13 1.84 -17.85
N VAL A 166 -11.48 2.80 -18.52
CA VAL A 166 -11.47 4.23 -18.15
C VAL A 166 -12.88 4.78 -17.96
N ALA A 167 -13.81 4.50 -18.89
CA ALA A 167 -15.20 4.96 -18.79
C ALA A 167 -15.90 4.40 -17.55
N LYS A 168 -15.67 3.12 -17.23
CA LYS A 168 -16.22 2.48 -16.02
C LYS A 168 -15.68 3.15 -14.77
N ALA A 169 -14.37 3.40 -14.71
CA ALA A 169 -13.77 4.09 -13.57
C ALA A 169 -14.31 5.51 -13.39
N LEU A 170 -14.46 6.29 -14.47
CA LEU A 170 -15.06 7.63 -14.41
C LEU A 170 -16.50 7.59 -13.88
N VAL A 171 -17.32 6.65 -14.37
CA VAL A 171 -18.70 6.50 -13.89
C VAL A 171 -18.74 6.13 -12.42
N MET A 172 -17.87 5.22 -11.96
CA MET A 172 -17.79 4.85 -10.54
C MET A 172 -17.28 6.01 -9.67
N THR A 173 -16.34 6.81 -10.16
CA THR A 173 -15.87 8.02 -9.46
C THR A 173 -16.99 9.05 -9.32
N LEU A 174 -17.75 9.29 -10.39
CA LEU A 174 -18.91 10.18 -10.36
C LEU A 174 -20.00 9.67 -9.42
N LEU A 175 -20.28 8.37 -9.43
CA LEU A 175 -21.22 7.75 -8.50
C LEU A 175 -20.78 7.95 -7.03
N GLY A 176 -19.49 7.73 -6.74
CA GLY A 176 -18.90 7.98 -5.42
C GLY A 176 -19.05 9.44 -4.99
N LEU A 177 -18.79 10.39 -5.89
CA LEU A 177 -18.99 11.82 -5.63
C LEU A 177 -20.46 12.15 -5.33
N ILE A 178 -21.39 11.60 -6.10
CA ILE A 178 -22.83 11.80 -5.85
C ILE A 178 -23.20 11.27 -4.47
N MET A 179 -22.77 10.06 -4.10
CA MET A 179 -23.01 9.50 -2.77
C MET A 179 -22.40 10.36 -1.67
N ALA A 180 -21.20 10.91 -1.87
CA ALA A 180 -20.52 11.78 -0.91
C ALA A 180 -21.23 13.13 -0.69
N THR A 181 -22.16 13.53 -1.58
CA THR A 181 -22.98 14.74 -1.36
C THR A 181 -24.21 14.52 -0.48
N VAL A 182 -24.53 13.27 -0.15
CA VAL A 182 -25.67 12.93 0.73
C VAL A 182 -25.29 13.15 2.19
N GLY A 183 -26.10 13.90 2.93
CA GLY A 183 -25.90 14.21 4.35
C GLY A 183 -25.72 15.71 4.62
N GLU A 184 -25.30 16.04 5.84
CA GLU A 184 -25.05 17.42 6.26
C GLU A 184 -23.78 17.98 5.60
N GLY A 185 -23.90 19.16 4.99
CA GLY A 185 -22.75 19.82 4.38
C GLY A 185 -21.75 20.34 5.41
N ALA A 186 -20.47 20.00 5.27
CA ALA A 186 -19.39 20.34 6.22
C ALA A 186 -19.25 21.84 6.57
N LEU A 187 -19.73 22.75 5.71
CA LEU A 187 -19.64 24.20 5.92
C LEU A 187 -20.88 24.82 6.56
N PHE A 188 -22.06 24.25 6.34
CA PHE A 188 -23.34 24.89 6.68
C PHE A 188 -24.30 23.99 7.47
N ASN A 189 -23.93 22.74 7.74
CA ASN A 189 -24.76 21.71 8.42
C ASN A 189 -26.19 21.59 7.85
N LEU A 190 -26.36 21.92 6.58
CA LEU A 190 -27.63 21.80 5.88
C LEU A 190 -27.74 20.40 5.29
N PRO A 191 -28.84 19.66 5.55
CA PRO A 191 -29.04 18.34 4.99
C PRO A 191 -29.23 18.42 3.47
N ARG A 192 -28.45 17.63 2.74
CA ARG A 192 -28.55 17.49 1.27
C ARG A 192 -28.93 16.06 0.93
N PHE A 193 -29.94 15.91 0.08
CA PHE A 193 -30.39 14.60 -0.44
C PHE A 193 -30.77 13.56 0.62
N THR A 194 -31.11 13.98 1.85
CA THR A 194 -31.48 13.06 2.95
C THR A 194 -32.92 12.56 2.86
N MET A 195 -33.75 13.19 2.02
CA MET A 195 -35.19 12.86 1.84
C MET A 195 -36.00 12.83 3.16
N GLY A 196 -35.52 13.50 4.21
CA GLY A 196 -36.14 13.48 5.55
C GLY A 196 -35.81 12.25 6.40
N ILE A 197 -34.95 11.34 5.92
CA ILE A 197 -34.48 10.17 6.67
C ILE A 197 -33.36 10.60 7.62
N MET A 198 -33.55 10.32 8.92
CA MET A 198 -32.61 10.75 9.96
C MET A 198 -31.25 10.05 9.83
N ASP A 199 -31.23 8.77 9.49
CA ASP A 199 -29.98 8.02 9.27
C ASP A 199 -29.13 8.56 8.11
N LEU A 200 -29.74 9.23 7.13
CA LEU A 200 -29.04 9.85 6.01
C LEU A 200 -28.46 11.22 6.35
N GLN A 201 -28.76 11.80 7.52
CA GLN A 201 -28.19 13.09 7.93
C GLN A 201 -26.67 13.01 8.08
N SER A 202 -26.15 11.92 8.63
CA SER A 202 -24.70 11.67 8.71
C SER A 202 -24.09 11.19 7.39
N GLY A 203 -24.88 11.09 6.31
CA GLY A 203 -24.47 10.54 5.03
C GLY A 203 -24.23 9.03 5.08
N PHE A 204 -23.63 8.48 4.02
CA PHE A 204 -23.24 7.08 4.01
C PHE A 204 -21.96 6.87 4.84
N GLY A 205 -22.05 6.05 5.89
CA GLY A 205 -20.90 5.72 6.71
C GLY A 205 -19.79 5.08 5.89
N PHE A 206 -18.61 5.72 5.85
CA PHE A 206 -17.44 5.24 5.11
C PHE A 206 -17.07 3.80 5.46
N ILE A 207 -17.10 3.46 6.76
CA ILE A 207 -16.83 2.11 7.26
C ILE A 207 -17.78 1.09 6.65
N THR A 208 -19.09 1.38 6.67
CA THR A 208 -20.13 0.49 6.14
C THR A 208 -19.95 0.28 4.64
N LEU A 209 -19.68 1.36 3.90
CA LEU A 209 -19.39 1.31 2.47
C LEU A 209 -18.13 0.49 2.16
N ALA A 210 -17.05 0.72 2.90
CA ALA A 210 -15.80 0.00 2.73
C ALA A 210 -15.96 -1.49 3.05
N MET A 211 -16.71 -1.86 4.10
CA MET A 211 -17.09 -3.25 4.39
C MET A 211 -17.90 -3.89 3.28
N ALA A 212 -18.91 -3.20 2.77
CA ALA A 212 -19.77 -3.71 1.72
C ALA A 212 -19.03 -3.88 0.38
N MET A 213 -18.06 -3.01 0.08
CA MET A 213 -17.36 -3.01 -1.21
C MET A 213 -16.07 -3.84 -1.22
N PHE A 214 -15.35 -3.95 -0.09
CA PHE A 214 -14.03 -4.60 -0.07
C PHE A 214 -13.97 -5.86 0.80
N ALA A 215 -14.68 -5.93 1.92
CA ALA A 215 -14.60 -7.09 2.81
C ALA A 215 -15.59 -8.19 2.41
N LEU A 216 -16.87 -7.84 2.21
CA LEU A 216 -17.91 -8.81 1.87
C LEU A 216 -17.71 -9.50 0.51
N PRO A 217 -17.40 -8.78 -0.59
CA PRO A 217 -17.21 -9.43 -1.88
C PRO A 217 -16.02 -10.38 -1.87
N GLU A 218 -14.93 -10.01 -1.21
CA GLU A 218 -13.73 -10.84 -1.12
C GLU A 218 -14.01 -12.12 -0.31
N ALA A 219 -14.74 -12.02 0.80
CA ALA A 219 -15.18 -13.17 1.56
C ALA A 219 -16.06 -14.12 0.73
N LEU A 220 -16.99 -13.58 -0.05
CA LEU A 220 -17.83 -14.37 -0.96
C LEU A 220 -17.01 -15.01 -2.09
N PHE A 221 -16.07 -14.29 -2.69
CA PHE A 221 -15.20 -14.81 -3.75
C PHE A 221 -14.32 -15.96 -3.25
N LEU A 222 -13.76 -15.84 -2.05
CA LEU A 222 -12.97 -16.91 -1.42
C LEU A 222 -13.79 -18.20 -1.22
N VAL A 223 -15.07 -18.08 -0.84
CA VAL A 223 -15.97 -19.22 -0.67
C VAL A 223 -16.41 -19.82 -2.00
N LEU A 224 -16.71 -18.99 -3.00
CA LEU A 224 -17.25 -19.42 -4.29
C LEU A 224 -16.20 -19.97 -5.26
N LYS A 225 -14.95 -19.48 -5.14
CA LYS A 225 -13.82 -19.95 -5.94
C LYS A 225 -12.69 -20.34 -5.00
N PRO A 226 -12.80 -21.48 -4.29
CA PRO A 226 -11.68 -22.01 -3.56
C PRO A 226 -10.55 -22.23 -4.57
N ARG A 227 -9.49 -21.43 -4.48
CA ARG A 227 -8.28 -21.66 -5.26
C ARG A 227 -7.68 -22.96 -4.74
N ASP A 228 -7.31 -23.86 -5.65
CA ASP A 228 -6.45 -24.99 -5.30
C ASP A 228 -5.12 -24.41 -4.79
N LEU A 229 -5.01 -24.31 -3.47
CA LEU A 229 -3.78 -23.97 -2.77
C LEU A 229 -2.86 -25.21 -2.77
N GLN A 230 -2.61 -25.80 -3.93
CA GLN A 230 -1.55 -26.79 -4.10
C GLN A 230 -0.20 -26.07 -4.06
N GLY A 231 0.16 -25.59 -2.87
CA GLY A 231 1.53 -25.32 -2.51
C GLY A 231 2.22 -26.66 -2.24
N ASP A 232 3.41 -26.84 -2.77
CA ASP A 232 4.26 -27.95 -2.37
C ASP A 232 4.57 -27.79 -0.88
N ASP A 233 4.30 -28.82 -0.05
CA ASP A 233 4.62 -28.88 1.40
C ASP A 233 6.14 -28.85 1.68
N GLY A 234 6.93 -28.44 0.69
CA GLY A 234 8.37 -28.29 0.73
C GLY A 234 8.76 -27.38 1.89
N LYS A 235 9.45 -27.96 2.88
CA LYS A 235 10.06 -27.21 3.98
C LYS A 235 10.82 -26.02 3.40
N ILE A 236 10.51 -24.81 3.87
CA ILE A 236 11.26 -23.60 3.53
C ILE A 236 12.71 -23.80 4.00
N LYS A 237 13.62 -24.02 3.05
CA LYS A 237 15.05 -24.18 3.29
C LYS A 237 15.79 -22.94 2.78
N GLU A 238 17.00 -22.73 3.30
CA GLU A 238 17.94 -21.68 2.86
C GLU A 238 17.40 -20.24 2.94
N LEU A 239 17.26 -19.72 4.16
CA LEU A 239 16.94 -18.31 4.45
C LEU A 239 18.12 -17.34 4.26
N ARG A 240 19.22 -17.79 3.65
CA ARG A 240 20.46 -17.02 3.57
C ARG A 240 20.63 -16.42 2.18
N ILE A 241 20.83 -15.11 2.15
CA ILE A 241 21.41 -14.42 0.98
C ILE A 241 22.93 -14.42 1.09
N THR A 242 23.60 -14.52 -0.05
CA THR A 242 25.06 -14.40 -0.13
C THR A 242 25.48 -12.92 -0.09
N GLY A 243 26.70 -12.63 0.35
CA GLY A 243 27.22 -11.26 0.34
C GLY A 243 27.30 -10.64 -1.06
N LYS A 244 27.39 -11.46 -2.11
CA LYS A 244 27.32 -11.00 -3.51
C LYS A 244 25.91 -10.54 -3.87
N GLU A 245 24.89 -11.32 -3.51
CA GLU A 245 23.48 -10.96 -3.72
C GLU A 245 23.12 -9.70 -2.94
N ALA A 246 23.59 -9.56 -1.69
CA ALA A 246 23.40 -8.35 -0.88
C ALA A 246 23.98 -7.10 -1.56
N LYS A 247 25.20 -7.20 -2.12
CA LYS A 247 25.83 -6.10 -2.86
C LYS A 247 25.12 -5.78 -4.17
N ALA A 248 24.50 -6.77 -4.81
CA ALA A 248 23.73 -6.56 -6.03
C ALA A 248 22.40 -5.83 -5.76
N ILE A 249 21.70 -6.16 -4.67
CA ILE A 249 20.42 -5.51 -4.34
C ILE A 249 20.58 -4.14 -3.66
N ALA A 250 21.69 -3.85 -2.98
CA ALA A 250 21.88 -2.57 -2.29
C ALA A 250 21.67 -1.33 -3.19
N PRO A 251 22.25 -1.24 -4.41
CA PRO A 251 22.02 -0.10 -5.29
C PRO A 251 20.60 -0.08 -5.88
N VAL A 252 19.98 -1.26 -6.08
CA VAL A 252 18.57 -1.40 -6.48
C VAL A 252 17.67 -0.79 -5.41
N ILE A 253 17.87 -1.17 -4.15
CA ILE A 253 17.13 -0.64 -3.00
C ILE A 253 17.22 0.89 -2.96
N GLY A 254 18.41 1.46 -3.12
CA GLY A 254 18.59 2.92 -3.12
C GLY A 254 17.77 3.62 -4.22
N ARG A 255 17.90 3.16 -5.49
CA ARG A 255 17.19 3.75 -6.64
C ARG A 255 15.68 3.59 -6.51
N GLN A 256 15.24 2.39 -6.18
CA GLN A 256 13.82 2.04 -6.14
C GLN A 256 13.10 2.60 -4.91
N SER A 257 13.84 2.90 -3.82
CA SER A 257 13.27 3.64 -2.69
C SER A 257 12.93 5.07 -3.07
N LEU A 258 13.81 5.76 -3.79
CA LEU A 258 13.55 7.12 -4.28
C LEU A 258 12.41 7.13 -5.29
N GLN A 259 12.49 6.27 -6.31
CA GLN A 259 11.46 6.17 -7.34
C GLN A 259 10.10 5.81 -6.73
N GLY A 260 10.05 4.77 -5.89
CA GLY A 260 8.83 4.33 -5.23
C GLY A 260 8.24 5.44 -4.37
N PHE A 261 9.05 6.11 -3.54
CA PHE A 261 8.58 7.21 -2.71
C PHE A 261 7.92 8.31 -3.53
N PHE A 262 8.60 8.84 -4.56
CA PHE A 262 8.04 9.93 -5.37
C PHE A 262 6.78 9.53 -6.14
N ILE A 263 6.69 8.29 -6.62
CA ILE A 263 5.45 7.77 -7.23
C ILE A 263 4.35 7.66 -6.18
N GLY A 264 4.67 7.23 -4.95
CA GLY A 264 3.72 7.17 -3.84
C GLY A 264 3.18 8.53 -3.42
N VAL A 265 3.99 9.60 -3.50
CA VAL A 265 3.53 10.96 -3.23
C VAL A 265 2.47 11.42 -4.25
N LEU A 266 2.49 10.89 -5.47
CA LEU A 266 1.53 11.25 -6.51
C LEU A 266 0.16 10.62 -6.21
N PRO A 267 -0.90 11.43 -6.03
CA PRO A 267 -2.25 10.91 -5.80
C PRO A 267 -2.69 9.99 -6.93
N GLY A 268 -3.24 8.82 -6.56
CA GLY A 268 -3.78 7.84 -7.50
C GLY A 268 -2.76 7.02 -8.30
N ALA A 269 -1.46 7.33 -8.28
CA ALA A 269 -0.44 6.51 -8.94
C ALA A 269 -0.16 5.20 -8.19
N GLY A 270 -0.04 5.29 -6.86
CA GLY A 270 -0.05 4.16 -5.93
C GLY A 270 1.12 3.18 -6.08
N ALA A 271 1.09 2.15 -5.23
CA ALA A 271 2.17 1.17 -5.11
C ALA A 271 2.28 0.22 -6.33
N THR A 272 1.18 0.05 -7.07
CA THR A 272 1.15 -0.76 -8.30
C THR A 272 2.09 -0.22 -9.36
N ILE A 273 1.96 1.07 -9.72
CA ILE A 273 2.82 1.66 -10.74
C ILE A 273 4.27 1.69 -10.28
N ALA A 274 4.49 2.02 -9.01
CA ALA A 274 5.83 2.01 -8.43
C ALA A 274 6.51 0.64 -8.60
N SER A 275 5.80 -0.43 -8.26
CA SER A 275 6.27 -1.81 -8.38
C SER A 275 6.59 -2.22 -9.82
N PHE A 276 5.66 -2.01 -10.75
CA PHE A 276 5.86 -2.34 -12.17
C PHE A 276 6.96 -1.50 -12.82
N LEU A 277 6.99 -0.20 -12.54
CA LEU A 277 8.03 0.68 -13.07
C LEU A 277 9.39 0.33 -12.47
N GLY A 278 9.45 -0.02 -11.18
CA GLY A 278 10.70 -0.42 -10.55
C GLY A 278 11.27 -1.69 -11.16
N TYR A 279 10.40 -2.66 -11.44
CA TYR A 279 10.78 -3.85 -12.20
C TYR A 279 11.32 -3.51 -13.59
N ALA A 280 10.60 -2.68 -14.36
CA ALA A 280 10.96 -2.31 -15.72
C ALA A 280 12.27 -1.50 -15.79
N VAL A 281 12.45 -0.54 -14.88
CA VAL A 281 13.64 0.31 -14.79
C VAL A 281 14.87 -0.54 -14.48
N GLU A 282 14.79 -1.43 -13.50
CA GLU A 282 15.94 -2.26 -13.12
C GLU A 282 16.27 -3.30 -14.18
N ARG A 283 15.26 -3.87 -14.85
CA ARG A 283 15.49 -4.72 -16.01
C ARG A 283 16.21 -3.97 -17.13
N ASN A 284 15.84 -2.73 -17.42
CA ASN A 284 16.44 -1.95 -18.49
C ASN A 284 17.86 -1.45 -18.16
N ILE A 285 18.14 -1.15 -16.89
CA ILE A 285 19.46 -0.73 -16.41
C ILE A 285 20.44 -1.92 -16.33
N ALA A 286 19.93 -3.12 -16.02
CA ALA A 286 20.76 -4.30 -15.86
C ALA A 286 21.59 -4.60 -17.12
N PRO A 287 22.85 -5.08 -16.97
CA PRO A 287 23.65 -5.56 -18.10
C PRO A 287 22.90 -6.64 -18.89
N LYS A 288 23.06 -6.70 -20.22
CA LYS A 288 22.37 -7.68 -21.09
C LYS A 288 22.37 -9.12 -20.55
N LYS A 289 23.48 -9.57 -19.96
CA LYS A 289 23.59 -10.92 -19.38
C LYS A 289 22.63 -11.15 -18.21
N GLU A 290 22.39 -10.12 -17.39
CA GLU A 290 21.50 -10.17 -16.24
C GLU A 290 20.04 -9.90 -16.63
N GLN A 291 19.80 -9.18 -17.73
CA GLN A 291 18.45 -8.96 -18.28
C GLN A 291 17.72 -10.26 -18.59
N ASP A 292 18.47 -11.29 -19.01
CA ASP A 292 17.93 -12.61 -19.34
C ASP A 292 17.48 -13.43 -18.11
N GLU A 293 17.88 -13.01 -16.90
CA GLU A 293 17.49 -13.64 -15.63
C GLU A 293 16.16 -13.08 -15.09
N PHE A 294 15.75 -11.88 -15.50
CA PHE A 294 14.46 -11.29 -15.12
C PHE A 294 13.31 -12.16 -15.67
N GLY A 295 12.34 -12.46 -14.80
CA GLY A 295 11.23 -13.38 -15.07
C GLY A 295 11.60 -14.85 -14.89
N LYS A 296 12.86 -15.16 -14.52
CA LYS A 296 13.37 -16.51 -14.31
C LYS A 296 13.96 -16.69 -12.90
N GLY A 297 13.75 -15.74 -12.00
CA GLY A 297 14.19 -15.78 -10.61
C GLY A 297 15.41 -14.91 -10.31
N SER A 298 15.49 -13.75 -10.96
CA SER A 298 16.47 -12.70 -10.65
C SER A 298 16.23 -12.12 -9.25
N VAL A 299 17.30 -12.09 -8.46
CA VAL A 299 17.29 -11.46 -7.13
C VAL A 299 16.98 -9.96 -7.24
N MET A 300 17.50 -9.29 -8.27
CA MET A 300 17.22 -7.87 -8.52
C MET A 300 15.80 -7.67 -9.04
N GLY A 301 15.31 -8.59 -9.88
CA GLY A 301 13.94 -8.60 -10.38
C GLY A 301 12.90 -8.75 -9.28
N LEU A 302 13.24 -9.41 -8.17
CA LEU A 302 12.40 -9.45 -6.97
C LEU A 302 12.59 -8.24 -6.05
N ALA A 303 13.84 -7.82 -5.80
CA ALA A 303 14.13 -6.71 -4.89
C ALA A 303 13.57 -5.37 -5.39
N ALA A 304 13.61 -5.12 -6.70
CA ALA A 304 13.17 -3.88 -7.32
C ALA A 304 11.68 -3.55 -7.07
N PRO A 305 10.71 -4.42 -7.46
CA PRO A 305 9.31 -4.17 -7.20
C PRO A 305 8.99 -4.11 -5.70
N GLU A 306 9.61 -4.95 -4.87
CA GLU A 306 9.38 -4.98 -3.42
C GLU A 306 9.80 -3.68 -2.72
N THR A 307 10.98 -3.15 -3.08
CA THR A 307 11.44 -1.86 -2.57
C THR A 307 10.54 -0.73 -3.06
N ALA A 308 10.23 -0.67 -4.36
CA ALA A 308 9.42 0.39 -4.91
C ALA A 308 8.00 0.40 -4.34
N ASN A 309 7.39 -0.78 -4.20
CA ASN A 309 6.07 -1.01 -3.60
C ASN A 309 6.01 -0.46 -2.17
N ASN A 310 6.97 -0.83 -1.31
CA ASN A 310 6.97 -0.37 0.09
C ASN A 310 7.37 1.09 0.26
N ALA A 311 8.29 1.59 -0.56
CA ALA A 311 8.62 3.01 -0.55
C ALA A 311 7.43 3.87 -1.02
N ALA A 312 6.66 3.40 -2.00
CA ALA A 312 5.43 4.06 -2.44
C ALA A 312 4.33 4.02 -1.37
N CYS A 313 4.22 2.93 -0.62
CA CYS A 313 3.32 2.85 0.54
C CYS A 313 3.67 3.89 1.61
N THR A 314 4.95 4.15 1.84
CA THR A 314 5.35 5.28 2.70
C THR A 314 5.10 6.63 2.06
N GLY A 315 5.36 6.76 0.75
CA GLY A 315 5.13 7.98 -0.01
C GLY A 315 3.67 8.42 -0.01
N SER A 316 2.72 7.49 -0.04
CA SER A 316 1.28 7.80 0.01
C SER A 316 0.83 8.42 1.33
N PHE A 317 1.60 8.25 2.42
CA PHE A 317 1.33 8.98 3.66
C PHE A 317 1.61 10.48 3.55
N VAL A 318 2.43 10.94 2.59
CA VAL A 318 2.73 12.36 2.45
C VAL A 318 1.45 13.16 2.15
N PRO A 319 0.71 12.94 1.04
CA PRO A 319 -0.54 13.68 0.79
C PRO A 319 -1.62 13.38 1.83
N LEU A 320 -1.70 12.15 2.35
CA LEU A 320 -2.68 11.78 3.37
C LEU A 320 -2.50 12.60 4.66
N LEU A 321 -1.28 12.66 5.20
CA LEU A 321 -1.02 13.33 6.47
C LEU A 321 -0.91 14.85 6.34
N THR A 322 -0.54 15.37 5.16
CA THR A 322 -0.31 16.81 4.96
C THR A 322 -1.50 17.54 4.36
N LEU A 323 -2.25 16.89 3.47
CA LEU A 323 -3.38 17.48 2.73
C LEU A 323 -4.72 16.84 3.08
N GLY A 324 -4.73 15.74 3.85
CA GLY A 324 -5.96 14.98 4.14
C GLY A 324 -6.52 14.25 2.91
N ILE A 325 -5.69 14.03 1.88
CA ILE A 325 -6.10 13.43 0.62
C ILE A 325 -5.78 11.92 0.67
N PRO A 326 -6.80 11.04 0.57
CA PRO A 326 -6.64 9.59 0.70
C PRO A 326 -5.93 8.94 -0.49
#